data_AF-A0A2A2JJB0-F1
#
_entry.id   AF-A0A2A2JJB0-F1
#
_cell.length_a   1.000
_cell.length_b   1.000
_cell.length_c   1.000
_cell.angle_alpha   90.00
_cell.angle_beta   90.00
_cell.angle_gamma   90.00
#
_symmetry.space_group_name_H-M   'P 1'
#
loop_
_entity.id
_entity.type
_entity.pdbx_description
1 polymer ?
#
loop_
_entity_poly.entity_id
_entity_poly.type
_entity_poly.pdbx_seq_one_letter_code
_entity_poly.pdbx_strand_id
1 'polypeptide(L)'
;MNLRDAETGKVLWQSTEDMADPNVEHEAHVPKSILKCRTVSREINFTSSEKIEKFRLEQRVYLKGNVIEEWFFEFGFVIPESTNTWQNLIEAAPESQMLPASLLR
;
A
#
# COMPACT_ATOMS: atom_id res chain seq x y z
N MET A 1 4.60 -7.42 3.58
CA MET A 1 3.34 -6.66 3.34
C MET A 1 2.24 -7.59 2.83
N ASN A 2 0.98 -7.36 3.18
CA ASN A 2 -0.18 -8.02 2.55
C ASN A 2 -1.27 -7.03 2.13
N LEU A 3 -2.02 -7.40 1.10
CA LEU A 3 -3.18 -6.69 0.58
C LEU A 3 -4.39 -7.64 0.61
N ARG A 4 -5.47 -7.16 1.21
CA ARG A 4 -6.72 -7.90 1.38
C ARG A 4 -7.89 -7.10 0.84
N ASP A 5 -8.89 -7.79 0.33
CA ASP A 5 -10.21 -7.19 0.18
C ASP A 5 -10.76 -6.88 1.58
N ALA A 6 -11.06 -5.61 1.86
CA ALA A 6 -11.48 -5.19 3.20
C ALA A 6 -12.89 -5.69 3.56
N GLU A 7 -13.74 -6.02 2.58
CA GLU A 7 -15.10 -6.52 2.82
C GLU A 7 -15.11 -8.00 3.14
N THR A 8 -14.27 -8.78 2.44
CA THR A 8 -14.27 -10.25 2.55
C THR A 8 -13.11 -10.79 3.39
N GLY A 9 -12.10 -9.97 3.69
CA GLY A 9 -10.86 -10.39 4.37
C GLY A 9 -9.93 -11.26 3.52
N LYS A 10 -10.33 -11.56 2.27
CA LYS A 10 -9.58 -12.41 1.35
C LYS A 10 -8.22 -11.78 1.03
N VAL A 11 -7.15 -12.56 1.18
CA VAL A 11 -5.82 -12.15 0.73
C VAL A 11 -5.79 -12.10 -0.80
N LEU A 12 -5.44 -10.94 -1.34
CA LEU A 12 -5.27 -10.70 -2.77
C LEU A 12 -3.81 -10.80 -3.17
N TRP A 13 -2.92 -10.32 -2.31
CA TRP A 13 -1.48 -10.34 -2.55
C TRP A 13 -0.71 -10.31 -1.23
N GLN A 14 0.47 -10.92 -1.21
CA GLN A 14 1.36 -10.93 -0.07
C GLN A 14 2.81 -11.07 -0.55
N SER A 15 3.72 -10.35 0.10
CA SER A 15 5.16 -10.51 -0.07
C SER A 15 5.88 -10.34 1.27
N THR A 16 7.02 -11.01 1.41
CA THR A 16 7.97 -10.87 2.53
C THR A 16 9.19 -10.04 2.16
N GLU A 17 9.29 -9.58 0.92
CA GLU A 17 10.38 -8.72 0.44
C GLU A 17 10.30 -7.33 1.07
N ASP A 18 11.47 -6.73 1.29
CA ASP A 18 11.58 -5.35 1.76
C ASP A 18 11.46 -4.39 0.57
N MET A 19 10.25 -3.87 0.38
CA MET A 19 9.94 -2.90 -0.68
C MET A 19 10.26 -1.45 -0.27
N ALA A 20 10.96 -1.22 0.85
CA ALA A 20 11.34 0.12 1.31
C ALA A 20 12.75 0.54 0.85
N ASP A 21 13.54 -0.35 0.24
CA ASP A 21 14.87 0.00 -0.29
C ASP A 21 14.73 0.97 -1.48
N PRO A 22 15.25 2.22 -1.37
CA PRO A 22 15.12 3.23 -2.41
C PRO A 22 16.06 3.02 -3.61
N ASN A 23 17.03 2.10 -3.52
CA ASN A 23 18.05 1.90 -4.56
C ASN A 23 17.61 0.93 -5.66
N VAL A 24 16.44 0.33 -5.49
CA VAL A 24 15.93 -0.72 -6.38
C VAL A 24 14.51 -0.37 -6.80
N GLU A 25 14.22 -0.61 -8.08
CA GLU A 25 12.84 -0.63 -8.57
C GLU A 25 12.24 -2.00 -8.25
N HIS A 26 11.20 -2.00 -7.41
CA HIS A 26 10.52 -3.22 -6.99
C HIS A 26 9.32 -3.52 -7.89
N GLU A 27 9.15 -4.79 -8.27
CA GLU A 27 8.02 -5.24 -9.09
C GLU A 27 7.02 -6.05 -8.25
N ALA A 28 5.73 -5.72 -8.34
CA ALA A 28 4.67 -6.45 -7.64
C ALA A 28 3.58 -6.92 -8.60
N HIS A 29 3.44 -8.24 -8.71
CA HIS A 29 2.39 -8.88 -9.51
C HIS A 29 1.10 -9.06 -8.72
N VAL A 30 0.25 -8.03 -8.71
CA VAL A 30 -1.06 -8.05 -8.03
C VAL A 30 -2.18 -8.56 -8.95
N PRO A 31 -3.17 -9.31 -8.43
CA PRO A 31 -4.26 -9.81 -9.28
C PRO A 31 -5.19 -8.67 -9.69
N LYS A 32 -5.60 -8.66 -10.96
CA LYS A 32 -6.53 -7.65 -11.53
C LYS A 32 -7.85 -7.51 -10.77
N SER A 33 -8.26 -8.55 -10.04
CA SER A 33 -9.46 -8.51 -9.19
C SER A 33 -9.39 -7.45 -8.09
N ILE A 34 -8.19 -6.99 -7.71
CA ILE A 34 -8.02 -5.91 -6.72
C ILE A 34 -8.69 -4.61 -7.16
N LEU A 35 -8.76 -4.34 -8.47
CA LEU A 35 -9.41 -3.15 -9.03
C LEU A 35 -10.94 -3.18 -8.90
N LYS A 36 -11.51 -4.32 -8.47
CA LYS A 36 -12.94 -4.46 -8.20
C LYS A 36 -13.28 -4.29 -6.72
N CYS A 37 -12.28 -4.20 -5.85
CA CYS A 37 -12.50 -3.99 -4.42
C CYS A 37 -12.88 -2.54 -4.19
N ARG A 38 -13.98 -2.31 -3.45
CA ARG A 38 -14.35 -0.97 -3.00
C ARG A 38 -13.31 -0.40 -2.02
N THR A 39 -12.74 -1.28 -1.20
CA THR A 39 -11.70 -0.93 -0.23
C THR A 39 -10.68 -2.06 -0.13
N VAL A 40 -9.41 -1.72 -0.15
CA VAL A 40 -8.31 -2.65 0.08
C VAL A 40 -7.73 -2.38 1.46
N SER A 41 -7.63 -3.41 2.29
CA SER A 41 -6.90 -3.37 3.55
C SER A 41 -5.44 -3.78 3.28
N ARG A 42 -4.50 -2.91 3.65
CA ARG A 42 -3.07 -3.14 3.54
C ARG A 42 -2.46 -3.29 4.92
N GLU A 43 -1.64 -4.31 5.09
CA GLU A 43 -0.86 -4.53 6.30
C GLU A 43 0.64 -4.50 5.99
N ILE A 44 1.36 -3.63 6.69
CA ILE A 44 2.82 -3.50 6.62
C ILE A 44 3.38 -3.94 7.96
N ASN A 45 4.34 -4.87 7.94
CA ASN A 45 5.13 -5.20 9.11
C ASN A 45 6.51 -4.57 8.92
N PHE A 46 6.99 -3.82 9.92
CA PHE A 46 8.28 -3.15 9.87
C PHE A 46 8.95 -3.14 11.23
N THR A 47 10.27 -3.06 11.22
CA THR A 47 11.11 -2.89 12.41
C THR A 47 11.88 -1.59 12.30
N SER A 48 12.09 -0.89 13.41
CA SER A 48 12.95 0.29 13.47
C SER A 48 13.92 0.16 14.64
N SER A 49 15.22 0.31 14.41
CA SER A 49 16.20 0.46 15.49
C SER A 49 16.03 1.82 16.18
N GLU A 50 15.68 2.84 15.41
CA GLU A 50 15.58 4.22 15.88
C GLU A 50 14.18 4.56 16.39
N LYS A 51 14.12 5.51 17.33
CA LYS A 51 12.88 6.17 17.73
C LYS A 51 12.43 7.12 16.62
N ILE A 52 11.14 7.10 16.28
CA ILE A 52 10.54 8.05 15.33
C ILE A 52 9.34 8.72 15.97
N GLU A 53 9.30 10.06 16.01
CA GLU A 53 8.21 10.78 16.67
C GLU A 53 6.89 10.75 15.88
N LYS A 54 6.98 10.85 14.55
CA LYS A 54 5.84 10.99 13.64
C LYS A 54 6.09 10.24 12.33
N PHE A 55 6.19 8.91 12.43
CA PHE A 55 6.33 8.06 11.26
C PHE A 55 5.05 8.13 10.41
N ARG A 56 5.23 8.35 9.10
CA ARG A 56 4.15 8.59 8.15
C ARG A 56 4.60 8.19 6.74
N LEU A 57 3.64 7.93 5.86
CA LEU A 57 3.84 7.57 4.47
C LEU A 57 3.04 8.50 3.57
N GLU A 58 3.71 9.09 2.58
CA GLU A 58 3.09 9.76 1.44
C GLU A 58 3.29 8.86 0.23
N GLN A 59 2.19 8.43 -0.41
CA GLN A 59 2.26 7.52 -1.55
C GLN A 59 1.56 8.15 -2.75
N ARG A 60 2.27 8.18 -3.88
CA ARG A 60 1.74 8.65 -5.16
C ARG A 60 1.63 7.50 -6.14
N VAL A 61 0.50 7.41 -6.83
CA VAL A 61 0.30 6.43 -7.90
C VAL A 61 0.46 7.15 -9.23
N TYR A 62 1.37 6.67 -10.06
CA TYR A 62 1.64 7.22 -11.38
C TYR A 62 1.11 6.30 -12.47
N LEU A 63 0.42 6.87 -13.45
CA LEU A 63 0.12 6.21 -14.72
C LEU A 63 0.75 7.03 -15.85
N LYS A 64 1.70 6.41 -16.58
CA LYS A 64 2.40 7.03 -17.71
C LYS A 64 3.00 8.40 -17.36
N GLY A 65 3.61 8.50 -16.18
CA GLY A 65 4.25 9.72 -15.66
C GLY A 65 3.32 10.75 -15.03
N ASN A 66 2.00 10.55 -15.09
CA ASN A 66 1.04 11.45 -14.45
C ASN A 66 0.57 10.88 -13.11
N VAL A 67 0.49 11.72 -12.08
CA VAL A 67 -0.10 11.34 -10.80
C VAL A 67 -1.61 11.16 -10.99
N ILE A 68 -2.14 10.01 -10.60
CA ILE A 68 -3.58 9.71 -10.62
C ILE A 68 -4.19 9.64 -9.22
N GLU A 69 -3.38 9.33 -8.21
CA GLU A 69 -3.80 9.24 -6.80
C GLU A 69 -2.66 9.68 -5.88
N GLU A 70 -3.01 10.31 -4.76
CA GLU A 70 -2.11 10.65 -3.66
C GLU A 70 -2.74 10.23 -2.33
N TRP A 71 -2.00 9.46 -1.53
CA TRP A 71 -2.47 8.96 -0.25
C TRP A 71 -1.51 9.33 0.87
N PHE A 72 -2.07 9.70 2.02
CA PHE A 72 -1.34 10.11 3.21
C PHE A 72 -1.73 9.20 4.37
N PHE A 73 -0.76 8.53 4.96
CA PHE A 73 -0.97 7.61 6.09
C PHE A 73 -0.07 8.03 7.25
N GLU A 74 -0.62 8.09 8.46
CA GLU A 74 0.14 8.38 9.68
C GLU A 74 0.17 7.14 10.58
N PHE A 75 1.37 6.72 10.97
CA PHE A 75 1.57 5.69 12.00
C PHE A 75 1.74 6.34 13.38
N GLY A 76 2.49 7.44 13.43
CA GLY A 76 2.79 8.17 14.66
C GLY A 76 4.10 7.72 15.31
N PHE A 77 4.09 7.59 16.63
CA PHE A 77 5.30 7.31 17.40
C PHE A 77 5.77 5.86 17.20
N VAL A 78 7.06 5.67 16.93
CA VAL A 78 7.74 4.37 16.83
C VAL A 78 8.76 4.26 17.95
N ILE A 79 8.59 3.21 18.76
CA ILE A 79 9.51 2.85 19.84
C ILE A 79 10.84 2.34 19.21
N PRO A 80 12.02 2.73 19.70
CA PRO A 80 13.28 2.17 19.22
C PRO A 80 13.33 0.65 19.44
N GLU A 81 13.98 -0.07 18.53
CA GLU A 81 14.07 -1.54 18.49
C GLU A 81 12.72 -2.29 18.47
N SER A 82 11.64 -1.62 18.04
CA SER A 82 10.31 -2.23 17.97
C SER A 82 9.99 -2.80 16.58
N THR A 83 9.18 -3.87 16.59
CA THR A 83 8.52 -4.41 15.39
C THR A 83 7.04 -4.12 15.48
N ASN A 84 6.50 -3.51 14.43
CA ASN A 84 5.13 -3.03 14.39
C ASN A 84 4.40 -3.60 13.18
N THR A 85 3.10 -3.83 13.36
CA THR A 85 2.17 -4.13 12.27
C THR A 85 1.24 -2.94 12.08
N TRP A 86 1.28 -2.35 10.90
CA TRP A 86 0.51 -1.18 10.52
C TRP A 86 -0.54 -1.52 9.47
N GLN A 87 -1.81 -1.33 9.82
CA GLN A 87 -2.94 -1.53 8.92
C GLN A 87 -3.43 -0.19 8.37
N ASN A 88 -3.61 -0.14 7.05
CA ASN A 88 -4.10 1.02 6.29
C ASN A 88 -5.30 0.58 5.44
N LEU A 89 -6.31 1.44 5.34
CA LEU A 89 -7.41 1.26 4.38
C LEU A 89 -7.17 2.16 3.17
N ILE A 90 -7.31 1.60 1.99
CA ILE A 90 -7.21 2.30 0.70
C ILE A 90 -8.57 2.19 0.04
N GLU A 91 -9.28 3.31 -0.07
CA GLU A 91 -10.58 3.37 -0.73
C GLU A 91 -10.39 3.53 -2.24
N ALA A 92 -11.18 2.79 -3.02
CA ALA A 92 -11.21 2.98 -4.45
C ALA A 92 -11.88 4.31 -4.79
N ALA A 93 -11.36 4.96 -5.83
CA ALA A 93 -12.08 6.05 -6.48
C ALA A 93 -13.46 5.55 -6.97
N PRO A 94 -14.44 6.45 -7.17
CA PRO A 94 -15.72 6.10 -7.77
C PRO A 94 -15.55 5.28 -9.05
N GLU A 95 -16.44 4.34 -9.32
CA GLU A 95 -16.32 3.42 -10.45
C GLU A 95 -16.19 4.15 -11.81
N SER A 96 -16.79 5.33 -11.94
CA SER A 96 -16.67 6.20 -13.12
C SER A 96 -15.26 6.76 -13.37
N GLN A 97 -14.40 6.75 -12.35
CA GLN A 97 -13.01 7.22 -12.39
C GLN A 97 -12.01 6.06 -12.38
N MET A 98 -12.48 4.82 -12.18
CA MET A 98 -11.62 3.64 -12.17
C MET A 98 -11.11 3.33 -13.58
N LEU A 99 -9.79 3.27 -13.70
CA LEU A 99 -9.14 2.95 -14.96
C LEU A 99 -9.24 1.44 -15.25
N PRO A 100 -9.60 1.04 -16.49
CA PRO A 100 -9.63 -0.37 -16.84
C PRO A 100 -8.24 -0.99 -16.76
N ALA A 101 -8.17 -2.23 -16.28
CA ALA A 101 -6.92 -2.98 -16.08
C ALA A 101 -6.05 -3.09 -17.36
N SER A 102 -6.65 -2.99 -18.55
CA SER A 102 -5.94 -2.99 -19.83
C SER A 102 -5.07 -1.75 -20.05
N LEU A 103 -5.38 -0.62 -19.41
CA LEU A 103 -4.59 0.61 -19.47
C LEU A 103 -3.38 0.60 -18.54
N LEU A 104 -3.33 -0.35 -17.59
CA LEU A 104 -2.26 -0.54 -16.61
C LEU A 104 -1.17 -1.52 -17.11
N ARG A 105 -1.05 -1.67 -18.43
CA ARG A 105 -0.05 -2.52 -19.10
C ARG A 105 1.15 -1.70 -19.55
#